data_AF-A0A6A6EMC0-F1
#
_entry.id   AF-A0A6A6EMC0-F1
#
_cell.length_a   1.000
_cell.length_b   1.000
_cell.length_c   1.000
_cell.angle_alpha   90.00
_cell.angle_beta   90.00
_cell.angle_gamma   90.00
#
_symmetry.space_group_name_H-M   'P 1'
#
loop_
_entity.id
_entity.type
_entity.pdbx_description
1 polymer ?
#
loop_
_entity_poly.entity_id
_entity_poly.type
_entity_poly.pdbx_seq_one_letter_code
_entity_poly.pdbx_strand_id
1 'polypeptide(L)'
;MKNCGAGKSLIENLCPGPDAFRCCVGDGGEEPKPTTAPKPTETPKPGEKTLGEKILAKAQEKEVLPYHWAGGNCKGPTGGGFDCSGLVSWAVCQVTGRDLFSEGLRVTRSMYCAKESKLKYKRIPWAERRAGDAVFFGGKCDCANNPAGIHHVGLMMDSGWKMFNALKTGTKIREDNFKNWDEKPCDHVIRFS
;
A
#
# COMPACT_ATOMS: atom_id res chain seq x y z
N MET A 1 7.05 -9.98 -47.95
CA MET A 1 7.99 -10.84 -47.20
C MET A 1 7.56 -10.86 -45.75
N LYS A 2 7.16 -12.03 -45.24
CA LYS A 2 6.52 -12.24 -43.92
C LYS A 2 7.58 -12.56 -42.86
N ASN A 3 8.47 -11.63 -42.55
CA ASN A 3 9.64 -11.95 -41.71
C ASN A 3 9.44 -11.53 -40.25
N CYS A 4 9.60 -12.49 -39.34
CA CYS A 4 10.07 -12.17 -37.98
C CYS A 4 11.53 -11.70 -38.14
N GLY A 5 11.96 -10.67 -37.42
CA GLY A 5 13.31 -10.09 -37.57
C GLY A 5 14.44 -11.13 -37.52
N ALA A 6 15.66 -10.72 -37.90
CA ALA A 6 16.82 -11.60 -38.06
C ALA A 6 16.95 -12.64 -36.93
N GLY A 7 16.99 -13.93 -37.32
CA GLY A 7 17.14 -15.07 -36.39
C GLY A 7 15.82 -15.65 -35.84
N LYS A 8 14.66 -15.25 -36.36
CA LYS A 8 13.36 -15.81 -35.95
C LYS A 8 12.56 -16.31 -37.15
N SER A 9 11.98 -17.50 -37.00
CA SER A 9 11.13 -18.15 -37.99
C SER A 9 9.66 -17.95 -37.64
N LEU A 10 8.83 -17.66 -38.64
CA LEU A 10 7.38 -17.57 -38.48
C LEU A 10 6.78 -18.98 -38.50
N ILE A 11 6.02 -19.35 -37.48
CA ILE A 11 5.23 -20.58 -37.49
C ILE A 11 3.81 -20.23 -37.94
N GLU A 12 3.48 -20.59 -39.17
CA GLU A 12 2.12 -20.44 -39.70
C GLU A 12 1.23 -21.59 -39.18
N ASN A 13 -0.05 -21.28 -38.87
CA ASN A 13 -1.11 -22.23 -38.46
C ASN A 13 -1.05 -22.85 -37.06
N LEU A 14 -0.20 -22.38 -36.13
CA LEU A 14 -0.18 -22.89 -34.75
C LEU A 14 -1.04 -22.08 -33.74
N CYS A 15 -1.54 -20.91 -34.14
CA CYS A 15 -2.18 -19.96 -33.23
C CYS A 15 -3.67 -19.77 -33.62
N PRO A 16 -4.64 -20.36 -32.87
CA PRO A 16 -6.06 -20.12 -33.11
C PRO A 16 -6.43 -18.69 -32.69
N GLY A 17 -6.52 -17.78 -33.67
CA GLY A 17 -6.84 -16.38 -33.45
C GLY A 17 -6.77 -15.58 -34.76
N PRO A 18 -7.31 -14.35 -34.79
CA PRO A 18 -7.32 -13.52 -36.00
C PRO A 18 -5.89 -13.16 -36.46
N ASP A 19 -5.72 -12.93 -37.76
CA ASP A 19 -4.44 -12.74 -38.50
C ASP A 19 -3.48 -11.67 -37.94
N ALA A 20 -3.89 -10.91 -36.93
CA ALA A 20 -3.09 -9.91 -36.24
C ALA A 20 -2.03 -10.52 -35.29
N PHE A 21 -2.16 -11.80 -34.89
CA PHE A 21 -1.23 -12.45 -33.97
C PHE A 21 -0.20 -13.30 -34.72
N ARG A 22 1.08 -12.90 -34.64
CA ARG A 22 2.19 -13.59 -35.32
C ARG A 22 3.07 -14.30 -34.31
N CYS A 23 3.21 -15.61 -34.47
CA CYS A 23 3.99 -16.46 -33.57
C CYS A 23 5.40 -16.67 -34.18
N CYS A 24 6.42 -16.07 -33.58
CA CYS A 24 7.82 -16.13 -34.03
C CYS A 24 8.64 -16.97 -33.04
N VAL A 25 9.37 -17.98 -33.53
CA VAL A 25 10.25 -18.84 -32.71
C VAL A 25 11.71 -18.66 -33.17
N GLY A 26 12.62 -18.55 -32.20
CA GLY A 26 14.07 -18.53 -32.47
C GLY A 26 14.67 -19.92 -32.26
N ASP A 27 15.62 -20.29 -33.12
CA ASP A 27 16.40 -21.53 -33.00
C ASP A 27 17.54 -21.36 -31.98
N GLY A 28 17.55 -22.18 -30.93
CA GLY A 28 18.71 -22.34 -30.05
C GLY A 28 18.42 -22.10 -28.57
N GLY A 29 18.44 -23.18 -27.79
CA GLY A 29 18.29 -23.17 -26.35
C GLY A 29 19.53 -22.62 -25.63
N GLU A 30 19.29 -21.62 -24.80
CA GLU A 30 19.97 -21.41 -23.52
C GLU A 30 18.88 -20.86 -22.59
N GLU A 31 18.63 -21.54 -21.46
CA GLU A 31 17.70 -21.07 -20.43
C GLU A 31 18.13 -19.67 -19.95
N PRO A 32 17.28 -18.63 -20.06
CA PRO A 32 17.59 -17.37 -19.42
C PRO A 32 17.36 -17.51 -17.91
N LYS A 33 18.47 -17.56 -17.18
CA LYS A 33 18.59 -17.35 -15.73
C LYS A 33 17.59 -16.29 -15.23
N PRO A 34 16.88 -16.49 -14.10
CA PRO A 34 15.83 -15.59 -13.65
C PRO A 34 16.46 -14.26 -13.25
N THR A 35 16.42 -13.29 -14.15
CA THR A 35 16.80 -11.92 -13.89
C THR A 35 15.51 -11.24 -13.44
N THR A 36 15.42 -10.88 -12.16
CA THR A 36 14.28 -10.18 -11.56
C THR A 36 14.13 -8.80 -12.20
N ALA A 37 13.43 -8.74 -13.32
CA ALA A 37 12.90 -7.49 -13.85
C ALA A 37 11.80 -6.99 -12.89
N PRO A 38 11.78 -5.70 -12.52
CA PRO A 38 10.72 -5.15 -11.70
C PRO A 38 9.38 -5.30 -12.45
N LYS A 39 8.42 -5.96 -11.81
CA LYS A 39 7.06 -6.14 -12.32
C LYS A 39 6.47 -4.75 -12.66
N PRO A 40 5.94 -4.51 -13.87
CA PRO A 40 5.22 -3.28 -14.18
C PRO A 40 4.09 -3.08 -13.17
N THR A 41 3.94 -1.85 -12.69
CA THR A 41 2.86 -1.42 -11.80
C THR A 41 1.52 -1.60 -12.53
N GLU A 42 0.90 -2.76 -12.39
CA GLU A 42 -0.40 -3.06 -12.97
C GLU A 42 -1.48 -2.25 -12.25
N THR A 43 -2.14 -1.38 -13.00
CA THR A 43 -3.45 -0.83 -12.62
C THR A 43 -4.38 -2.02 -12.38
N PRO A 44 -5.01 -2.15 -11.20
CA PRO A 44 -5.83 -3.32 -10.89
C PRO A 44 -6.99 -3.45 -11.88
N LYS A 45 -7.22 -4.69 -12.36
CA LYS A 45 -8.33 -5.05 -13.25
C LYS A 45 -9.67 -4.68 -12.57
N PRO A 46 -10.69 -4.22 -13.31
CA PRO A 46 -12.01 -3.95 -12.72
C PRO A 46 -12.52 -5.17 -11.96
N GLY A 47 -12.71 -5.01 -10.65
CA GLY A 47 -13.16 -6.06 -9.72
C GLY A 47 -12.06 -6.65 -8.82
N GLU A 48 -10.78 -6.41 -9.08
CA GLU A 48 -9.71 -6.83 -8.16
C GLU A 48 -9.44 -5.74 -7.11
N LYS A 49 -9.46 -6.14 -5.83
CA LYS A 49 -9.06 -5.25 -4.73
C LYS A 49 -7.63 -4.75 -4.95
N THR A 50 -7.45 -3.44 -4.87
CA THR A 50 -6.15 -2.78 -4.88
C THR A 50 -5.31 -3.25 -3.69
N LEU A 51 -3.99 -3.00 -3.73
CA LEU A 51 -3.12 -3.30 -2.60
C LEU A 51 -3.58 -2.60 -1.31
N GLY A 52 -3.96 -1.32 -1.39
CA GLY A 52 -4.50 -0.58 -0.25
C GLY A 52 -5.77 -1.21 0.32
N GLU A 53 -6.71 -1.65 -0.52
CA GLU A 53 -7.92 -2.33 -0.06
C GLU A 53 -7.64 -3.69 0.59
N LYS A 54 -6.62 -4.43 0.12
CA LYS A 54 -6.15 -5.66 0.76
C LYS A 54 -5.56 -5.36 2.15
N ILE A 55 -4.79 -4.27 2.29
CA ILE A 55 -4.23 -3.80 3.57
C ILE A 55 -5.34 -3.36 4.53
N LEU A 56 -6.32 -2.59 4.06
CA LEU A 56 -7.49 -2.19 4.85
C LEU A 56 -8.25 -3.42 5.36
N ALA A 57 -8.59 -4.36 4.47
CA ALA A 57 -9.32 -5.56 4.85
C ALA A 57 -8.55 -6.38 5.90
N LYS A 58 -7.22 -6.46 5.77
CA LYS A 58 -6.37 -7.11 6.77
C LYS A 58 -6.40 -6.40 8.12
N ALA A 59 -6.37 -5.07 8.13
CA ALA A 59 -6.48 -4.27 9.35
C ALA A 59 -7.83 -4.51 10.05
N GLN A 60 -8.92 -4.62 9.28
CA GLN A 60 -10.28 -4.85 9.80
C GLN A 60 -10.44 -6.18 10.57
N GLU A 61 -9.60 -7.19 10.30
CA GLU A 61 -9.57 -8.44 11.10
C GLU A 61 -9.18 -8.21 12.58
N LYS A 62 -8.69 -7.01 12.91
CA LYS A 62 -8.27 -6.60 14.25
C LYS A 62 -9.23 -5.62 14.90
N GLU A 63 -10.43 -5.48 14.35
CA GLU A 63 -11.51 -4.77 15.03
C GLU A 63 -11.69 -5.29 16.46
N VAL A 64 -12.12 -4.40 17.36
CA VAL A 64 -12.34 -4.65 18.79
C VAL A 64 -11.11 -5.00 19.63
N LEU A 65 -9.93 -5.23 19.06
CA LEU A 65 -8.69 -5.32 19.83
C LEU A 65 -8.38 -3.98 20.50
N PRO A 66 -7.76 -3.99 21.70
CA PRO A 66 -7.46 -2.76 22.41
C PRO A 66 -6.34 -1.98 21.70
N TYR A 67 -6.41 -0.65 21.82
CA TYR A 67 -5.26 0.18 21.58
C TYR A 67 -4.17 -0.13 22.61
N HIS A 68 -2.93 -0.27 22.15
CA HIS A 68 -1.76 -0.36 23.03
C HIS A 68 -0.66 0.55 22.50
N TRP A 69 -0.16 1.47 23.33
CA TRP A 69 0.92 2.37 22.95
C TRP A 69 2.17 1.58 22.53
N ALA A 70 2.79 1.94 21.41
CA ALA A 70 3.89 1.19 20.79
C ALA A 70 3.54 -0.27 20.42
N GLY A 71 2.26 -0.63 20.46
CA GLY A 71 1.77 -1.98 20.17
C GLY A 71 1.86 -2.33 18.69
N GLY A 72 2.21 -3.58 18.41
CA GLY A 72 2.29 -4.14 17.07
C GLY A 72 3.72 -4.37 16.57
N ASN A 73 3.90 -5.48 15.87
CA ASN A 73 5.03 -5.79 15.00
C ASN A 73 4.53 -6.61 13.81
N CYS A 74 5.41 -7.04 12.90
CA CYS A 74 4.99 -7.87 11.76
C CYS A 74 4.34 -9.20 12.17
N LYS A 75 4.60 -9.75 13.36
CA LYS A 75 4.00 -11.01 13.84
C LYS A 75 2.59 -10.83 14.44
N GLY A 76 2.20 -9.61 14.79
CA GLY A 76 0.89 -9.35 15.39
C GLY A 76 0.92 -8.28 16.50
N PRO A 77 -0.12 -8.24 17.35
CA PRO A 77 -0.21 -7.29 18.46
C PRO A 77 0.90 -7.56 19.48
N THR A 78 1.37 -6.50 20.13
CA THR A 78 2.32 -6.59 21.25
C THR A 78 1.76 -5.82 22.44
N GLY A 79 2.03 -6.28 23.66
CA GLY A 79 1.38 -5.72 24.86
C GLY A 79 -0.15 -5.90 24.87
N GLY A 80 -0.68 -6.79 24.02
CA GLY A 80 -2.12 -7.06 23.90
C GLY A 80 -2.86 -6.21 22.86
N GLY A 81 -2.17 -5.31 22.12
CA GLY A 81 -2.85 -4.46 21.14
C GLY A 81 -1.95 -3.86 20.06
N PHE A 82 -2.51 -2.87 19.37
CA PHE A 82 -1.80 -2.06 18.37
C PHE A 82 -1.93 -0.57 18.70
N ASP A 83 -0.93 0.23 18.33
CA ASP A 83 -1.14 1.67 18.14
C ASP A 83 -1.47 1.97 16.67
N CYS A 84 -1.68 3.25 16.36
CA CYS A 84 -2.09 3.71 15.03
C CYS A 84 -1.16 3.22 13.91
N SER A 85 0.13 3.51 14.02
CA SER A 85 1.12 3.16 13.01
C SER A 85 1.51 1.68 13.05
N GLY A 86 1.41 1.02 14.20
CA GLY A 86 1.60 -0.41 14.39
C GLY A 86 0.53 -1.23 13.68
N LEU A 87 -0.74 -0.83 13.74
CA LEU A 87 -1.83 -1.47 13.00
C LEU A 87 -1.59 -1.40 11.48
N VAL A 88 -1.29 -0.21 10.97
CA VAL A 88 -1.01 0.00 9.53
C VAL A 88 0.22 -0.80 9.09
N SER A 89 1.32 -0.71 9.84
CA SER A 89 2.57 -1.41 9.52
C SER A 89 2.43 -2.92 9.57
N TRP A 90 1.66 -3.45 10.54
CA TRP A 90 1.34 -4.87 10.61
C TRP A 90 0.53 -5.31 9.40
N ALA A 91 -0.52 -4.57 9.04
CA ALA A 91 -1.35 -4.91 7.88
C ALA A 91 -0.55 -4.88 6.57
N VAL A 92 0.34 -3.89 6.39
CA VAL A 92 1.30 -3.86 5.27
C VAL A 92 2.18 -5.11 5.27
N CYS A 93 2.74 -5.49 6.43
CA CYS A 93 3.60 -6.66 6.52
C CYS A 93 2.87 -7.97 6.20
N GLN A 94 1.64 -8.13 6.68
CA GLN A 94 0.82 -9.31 6.40
C GLN A 94 0.43 -9.44 4.92
N VAL A 95 0.20 -8.34 4.23
CA VAL A 95 -0.24 -8.36 2.83
C VAL A 95 0.93 -8.41 1.84
N THR A 96 2.05 -7.77 2.18
CA THR A 96 3.17 -7.59 1.24
C THR A 96 4.44 -8.34 1.63
N GLY A 97 4.55 -8.83 2.86
CA GLY A 97 5.79 -9.33 3.45
C GLY A 97 6.79 -8.22 3.82
N ARG A 98 6.47 -6.95 3.54
CA ARG A 98 7.37 -5.83 3.81
C ARG A 98 7.29 -5.37 5.26
N ASP A 99 8.43 -5.34 5.92
CA ASP A 99 8.54 -4.99 7.34
C ASP A 99 8.88 -3.50 7.54
N LEU A 100 7.84 -2.66 7.60
CA LEU A 100 8.02 -1.22 7.89
C LEU A 100 8.66 -0.94 9.26
N PHE A 101 8.63 -1.91 10.18
CA PHE A 101 9.23 -1.77 11.51
C PHE A 101 10.76 -1.72 11.41
N SER A 102 11.36 -2.71 10.72
CA SER A 102 12.81 -2.78 10.52
C SER A 102 13.34 -1.73 9.52
N GLU A 103 12.49 -1.21 8.63
CA GLU A 103 12.86 -0.14 7.69
C GLU A 103 12.86 1.28 8.30
N GLY A 104 12.59 1.40 9.61
CA GLY A 104 12.52 2.69 10.32
C GLY A 104 11.31 3.53 9.94
N LEU A 105 10.25 2.90 9.41
CA LEU A 105 8.98 3.50 9.01
C LEU A 105 7.85 3.23 10.02
N ARG A 106 8.21 2.71 11.20
CA ARG A 106 7.30 2.39 12.31
C ARG A 106 6.51 3.59 12.84
N VAL A 107 7.12 4.77 12.89
CA VAL A 107 6.51 5.92 13.55
C VAL A 107 5.71 6.72 12.53
N THR A 108 4.54 7.21 12.92
CA THR A 108 3.62 7.97 12.05
C THR A 108 4.33 9.04 11.22
N ARG A 109 5.13 9.89 11.87
CA ARG A 109 5.92 10.93 11.18
C ARG A 109 6.98 10.36 10.22
N SER A 110 7.62 9.23 10.55
CA SER A 110 8.64 8.66 9.68
C SER A 110 8.00 8.02 8.44
N MET A 111 6.79 7.49 8.57
CA MET A 111 5.98 7.00 7.45
C MET A 111 5.55 8.16 6.53
N TYR A 112 4.91 9.19 7.08
CA TYR A 112 4.42 10.34 6.30
C TYR A 112 5.55 11.13 5.63
N CYS A 113 6.59 11.49 6.39
CA CYS A 113 7.67 12.34 5.91
C CYS A 113 8.71 11.60 5.06
N ALA A 114 8.65 10.27 4.95
CA ALA A 114 9.55 9.52 4.08
C ALA A 114 9.37 9.91 2.62
N LYS A 115 10.51 10.08 1.92
CA LYS A 115 10.53 10.21 0.46
C LYS A 115 9.93 8.95 -0.18
N GLU A 116 9.25 9.10 -1.32
CA GLU A 116 8.67 7.97 -2.06
C GLU A 116 9.71 6.92 -2.42
N SER A 117 10.97 7.29 -2.67
CA SER A 117 12.06 6.35 -2.92
C SER A 117 12.35 5.42 -1.73
N LYS A 118 12.18 5.91 -0.49
CA LYS A 118 12.29 5.10 0.73
C LYS A 118 10.99 4.36 1.03
N LEU A 119 9.87 5.06 0.93
CA LEU A 119 8.57 4.53 1.29
C LEU A 119 8.06 3.51 0.27
N LYS A 120 8.51 3.57 -0.98
CA LYS A 120 8.06 2.75 -2.11
C LYS A 120 6.55 2.85 -2.40
N TYR A 121 5.89 3.86 -1.84
CA TYR A 121 4.47 4.16 -2.01
C TYR A 121 4.31 5.62 -2.40
N LYS A 122 3.18 5.93 -3.04
CA LYS A 122 2.94 7.26 -3.62
C LYS A 122 2.26 8.20 -2.64
N ARG A 123 2.63 9.47 -2.67
CA ARG A 123 1.92 10.56 -2.01
C ARG A 123 0.84 11.07 -2.96
N ILE A 124 -0.39 11.04 -2.50
CA ILE A 124 -1.56 11.39 -3.30
C ILE A 124 -2.28 12.57 -2.64
N PRO A 125 -2.65 13.62 -3.38
CA PRO A 125 -3.42 14.72 -2.83
C PRO A 125 -4.69 14.24 -2.11
N TRP A 126 -5.04 14.88 -1.00
CA TRP A 126 -6.24 14.53 -0.20
C TRP A 126 -7.53 14.41 -1.04
N ALA A 127 -7.66 15.25 -2.07
CA ALA A 127 -8.81 15.25 -2.97
C ALA A 127 -8.99 13.94 -3.76
N GLU A 128 -7.90 13.20 -3.97
CA GLU A 128 -7.87 11.96 -4.74
C GLU A 128 -7.89 10.70 -3.84
N ARG A 129 -8.09 10.87 -2.53
CA ARG A 129 -8.12 9.77 -1.57
C ARG A 129 -9.18 8.72 -1.94
N ARG A 130 -8.88 7.47 -1.63
CA ARG A 130 -9.80 6.34 -1.81
C ARG A 130 -9.59 5.29 -0.72
N ALA A 131 -10.47 4.30 -0.71
CA ALA A 131 -10.37 3.15 0.17
C ALA A 131 -8.96 2.52 0.11
N GLY A 132 -8.38 2.28 1.29
CA GLY A 132 -7.06 1.70 1.46
C GLY A 132 -5.89 2.68 1.49
N ASP A 133 -6.08 3.96 1.19
CA ASP A 133 -5.01 4.95 1.37
C ASP A 133 -4.79 5.22 2.88
N ALA A 134 -3.54 5.46 3.29
CA ALA A 134 -3.23 5.88 4.65
C ALA A 134 -3.42 7.39 4.83
N VAL A 135 -4.29 7.79 5.75
CA VAL A 135 -4.57 9.18 6.15
C VAL A 135 -3.84 9.51 7.43
N PHE A 136 -3.30 10.74 7.52
CA PHE A 136 -2.46 11.19 8.63
C PHE A 136 -3.03 12.46 9.27
N PHE A 137 -2.68 12.68 10.54
CA PHE A 137 -3.08 13.86 11.31
C PHE A 137 -1.88 14.43 12.06
N GLY A 138 -1.79 15.76 12.10
CA GLY A 138 -0.72 16.48 12.77
C GLY A 138 -0.70 17.99 12.58
N GLY A 139 -1.87 18.63 12.68
CA GLY A 139 -2.03 20.06 12.43
C GLY A 139 -1.63 20.47 11.00
N LYS A 140 -0.48 21.14 10.83
CA LYS A 140 0.02 21.56 9.51
C LYS A 140 0.76 20.46 8.74
N CYS A 141 1.00 19.30 9.38
CA CYS A 141 1.74 18.18 8.81
C CYS A 141 3.11 18.59 8.23
N ASP A 142 3.81 19.48 8.95
CA ASP A 142 5.08 20.07 8.54
C ASP A 142 6.26 19.13 8.83
N CYS A 143 6.72 18.45 7.79
CA CYS A 143 7.87 17.55 7.89
C CYS A 143 9.22 18.24 8.14
N ALA A 144 9.35 19.53 7.82
CA ALA A 144 10.61 20.26 7.92
C ALA A 144 10.80 20.86 9.32
N ASN A 145 9.77 21.52 9.85
CA ASN A 145 9.90 22.30 11.09
C ASN A 145 9.18 21.67 12.29
N ASN A 146 8.14 20.86 12.07
CA ASN A 146 7.41 20.21 13.16
C ASN A 146 6.97 18.77 12.82
N PRO A 147 7.92 17.87 12.51
CA PRO A 147 7.58 16.49 12.17
C PRO A 147 6.96 15.74 13.35
N ALA A 148 7.25 16.15 14.59
CA ALA A 148 6.67 15.57 15.79
C ALA A 148 5.16 15.87 15.93
N GLY A 149 4.66 16.92 15.27
CA GLY A 149 3.23 17.22 15.22
C GLY A 149 2.41 16.12 14.54
N ILE A 150 3.01 15.34 13.63
CA ILE A 150 2.36 14.23 12.92
C ILE A 150 2.29 13.00 13.82
N HIS A 151 1.11 12.74 14.38
CA HIS A 151 0.95 11.85 15.52
C HIS A 151 -0.07 10.72 15.30
N HIS A 152 -1.00 10.84 14.36
CA HIS A 152 -1.98 9.80 14.09
C HIS A 152 -2.03 9.37 12.62
N VAL A 153 -2.33 8.09 12.39
CA VAL A 153 -2.56 7.50 11.07
C VAL A 153 -3.70 6.49 11.13
N GLY A 154 -4.51 6.45 10.07
CA GLY A 154 -5.55 5.45 9.83
C GLY A 154 -5.59 5.05 8.36
N LEU A 155 -6.43 4.07 8.03
CA LEU A 155 -6.68 3.63 6.66
C LEU A 155 -8.05 4.13 6.20
N MET A 156 -8.10 4.89 5.12
CA MET A 156 -9.35 5.35 4.51
C MET A 156 -10.23 4.15 4.17
N MET A 157 -11.50 4.20 4.54
CA MET A 157 -12.48 3.15 4.20
C MET A 157 -13.23 3.46 2.90
N ASP A 158 -13.27 4.72 2.53
CA ASP A 158 -13.91 5.25 1.32
C ASP A 158 -13.17 6.54 0.86
N SER A 159 -13.68 7.19 -0.18
CA SER A 159 -13.21 8.53 -0.60
C SER A 159 -13.82 9.66 0.23
N GLY A 160 -14.53 9.35 1.31
CA GLY A 160 -15.26 10.26 2.17
C GLY A 160 -14.48 10.64 3.42
N TRP A 161 -15.05 10.34 4.58
CA TRP A 161 -14.58 10.77 5.90
C TRP A 161 -14.53 9.61 6.90
N LYS A 162 -14.50 8.37 6.40
CA LYS A 162 -14.39 7.17 7.22
C LYS A 162 -12.99 6.62 7.16
N MET A 163 -12.46 6.25 8.31
CA MET A 163 -11.21 5.51 8.40
C MET A 163 -11.31 4.38 9.41
N PHE A 164 -10.48 3.37 9.21
CA PHE A 164 -10.26 2.31 10.17
C PHE A 164 -8.92 2.54 10.87
N ASN A 165 -8.91 2.59 12.21
CA ASN A 165 -7.73 3.00 12.96
C ASN A 165 -7.66 2.40 14.38
N ALA A 166 -6.49 2.58 15.00
CA ALA A 166 -6.29 2.45 16.44
C ALA A 166 -6.09 3.87 17.02
N LEU A 167 -7.16 4.48 17.55
CA LEU A 167 -7.15 5.92 17.87
C LEU A 167 -6.22 6.29 19.03
N LYS A 168 -6.54 5.84 20.24
CA LYS A 168 -5.87 6.25 21.47
C LYS A 168 -6.07 5.26 22.61
N THR A 169 -5.26 5.40 23.66
CA THR A 169 -5.37 4.62 24.90
C THR A 169 -6.80 4.64 25.46
N GLY A 170 -7.25 3.48 25.95
CA GLY A 170 -8.60 3.29 26.47
C GLY A 170 -9.67 3.04 25.40
N THR A 171 -9.29 3.03 24.12
CA THR A 171 -10.21 2.70 23.02
C THR A 171 -9.83 1.38 22.36
N LYS A 172 -10.77 0.84 21.58
CA LYS A 172 -10.55 -0.31 20.69
C LYS A 172 -10.32 0.16 19.26
N ILE A 173 -9.68 -0.71 18.47
CA ILE A 173 -9.56 -0.58 17.02
C ILE A 173 -10.96 -0.63 16.41
N ARG A 174 -11.28 0.33 15.54
CA ARG A 174 -12.64 0.54 15.02
C ARG A 174 -12.65 1.41 13.77
N GLU A 175 -13.83 1.53 13.17
CA GLU A 175 -14.18 2.62 12.26
C GLU A 175 -14.42 3.91 13.05
N ASP A 176 -13.86 5.02 12.56
CA ASP A 176 -14.19 6.37 13.01
C ASP A 176 -14.59 7.22 11.79
N ASN A 177 -15.60 8.08 11.98
CA ASN A 177 -15.94 9.15 11.05
C ASN A 177 -15.34 10.47 11.54
N PHE A 178 -14.39 11.02 10.79
CA PHE A 178 -13.63 12.21 11.18
C PHE A 178 -14.08 13.48 10.47
N LYS A 179 -15.28 13.49 9.87
CA LYS A 179 -15.84 14.68 9.18
C LYS A 179 -15.92 15.92 10.08
N ASN A 180 -16.24 15.70 11.35
CA ASN A 180 -16.47 16.75 12.34
C ASN A 180 -15.40 16.77 13.44
N TRP A 181 -14.21 16.20 13.18
CA TRP A 181 -13.10 16.32 14.14
C TRP A 181 -12.55 17.74 14.12
N ASP A 182 -12.11 18.23 15.28
CA ASP A 182 -11.48 19.54 15.40
C ASP A 182 -10.14 19.60 14.64
N GLU A 183 -9.45 18.46 14.55
CA GLU A 183 -8.23 18.31 13.79
C GLU A 183 -8.52 17.89 12.34
N LYS A 184 -7.84 18.56 11.41
CA LYS A 184 -7.91 18.25 9.98
C LYS A 184 -6.89 17.18 9.59
N PRO A 185 -7.22 16.31 8.62
CA PRO A 185 -6.24 15.42 8.03
C PRO A 185 -5.18 16.23 7.27
N CYS A 186 -4.02 15.61 7.08
CA CYS A 186 -2.95 16.14 6.26
C CYS A 186 -3.36 16.35 4.79
N ASP A 187 -2.59 17.17 4.07
CA ASP A 187 -2.87 17.57 2.68
C ASP A 187 -2.71 16.44 1.65
N HIS A 188 -2.04 15.36 2.03
CA HIS A 188 -1.91 14.16 1.22
C HIS A 188 -2.11 12.87 2.04
N VAL A 189 -2.50 11.83 1.32
CA VAL A 189 -2.55 10.45 1.80
C VAL A 189 -1.40 9.65 1.19
N ILE A 190 -1.07 8.51 1.78
CA ILE A 190 -0.13 7.55 1.21
C ILE A 190 -0.91 6.42 0.55
N ARG A 191 -0.67 6.22 -0.75
CA ARG A 191 -1.27 5.15 -1.54
C ARG A 191 -0.32 3.98 -1.70
N PHE A 192 -0.74 2.83 -1.19
CA PHE A 192 -0.03 1.56 -1.38
C PHE A 192 -0.23 1.07 -2.83
N SER A 193 0.87 0.88 -3.56
CA SER A 193 0.91 0.48 -4.97
C SER A 193 2.09 -0.43 -5.26
#